data_AF-A0A5B0MEH7-F1
#
_entry.id   AF-A0A5B0MEH7-F1
#
_cell.length_a   1.000
_cell.length_b   1.000
_cell.length_c   1.000
_cell.angle_alpha   90.00
_cell.angle_beta   90.00
_cell.angle_gamma   90.00
#
_symmetry.space_group_name_H-M   'P 1'
#
loop_
_entity.id
_entity.type
_entity.pdbx_description
1 polymer ?
#
loop_
_entity_poly.entity_id
_entity_poly.type
_entity_poly.pdbx_seq_one_letter_code
_entity_poly.pdbx_strand_id
1 'polypeptide(L)'
;MLLMLAQGLTSMTVEAMMGQAQSFDPFIHETCRPHPGQVEVAKTIRSMFEGSRLVIHMDEERSVDQEKDQGILRQDRYALRTAPQWLGPQLEELVTVNKTLCREINATTDNPLIDIKNKKILNGGNFQAMSITNSMEKTRSSLESIGKLSFAQAIELMNCTMSKGLPSCLAGDEPSTNYHTKGLDINMAAYTAELGFLASPVSTHVQSAEQHNQSVNSLALVSARYTIQAVEVLSMLLSSHLYVVCMAIDLRVIDQMFQKELKGLLPVLLDSHFKSRPTQAADPLIGALASRLEATASLDSEARFLSAFKQTLHVILAFPVDLEEARSWPSFAASQSTLLYKRTRDQYFENSESLLAEKWLGKKNKHLYHFVRKELGIGPRRGDVRLGRHEGSVSIDVSKIYESVRSGELYKFMNRMF
;
A
#
# COMPACT_ATOMS: atom_id res chain seq x y z
N MET A 1 -7.81 5.11 15.01
CA MET A 1 -8.51 4.76 13.75
C MET A 1 -7.61 4.90 12.53
N LEU A 2 -7.11 6.08 12.15
CA LEU A 2 -6.18 6.23 11.00
C LEU A 2 -4.95 5.32 11.08
N LEU A 3 -4.37 5.12 12.26
CA LEU A 3 -3.28 4.15 12.46
C LEU A 3 -3.70 2.70 12.11
N MET A 4 -4.93 2.29 12.44
CA MET A 4 -5.43 0.96 12.07
C MET A 4 -5.62 0.86 10.54
N LEU A 5 -6.08 1.95 9.90
CA LEU A 5 -6.19 1.99 8.45
C LEU A 5 -4.81 1.87 7.80
N ALA A 6 -3.79 2.55 8.33
CA ALA A 6 -2.42 2.40 7.85
C ALA A 6 -1.85 0.98 8.01
N GLN A 7 -2.21 0.27 9.08
CA GLN A 7 -1.87 -1.15 9.24
C GLN A 7 -2.59 -2.02 8.19
N GLY A 8 -3.87 -1.75 7.93
CA GLY A 8 -4.62 -2.44 6.90
C GLY A 8 -4.09 -2.18 5.49
N LEU A 9 -3.75 -0.94 5.19
CA LEU A 9 -3.10 -0.55 3.94
C LEU A 9 -1.75 -1.23 3.78
N THR A 10 -0.93 -1.27 4.83
CA THR A 10 0.33 -2.03 4.82
C THR A 10 0.09 -3.49 4.46
N SER A 11 -0.90 -4.13 5.09
CA SER A 11 -1.24 -5.54 4.82
C SER A 11 -1.69 -5.75 3.37
N MET A 12 -2.58 -4.91 2.84
CA MET A 12 -3.04 -4.98 1.45
C MET A 12 -1.89 -4.70 0.46
N THR A 13 -0.96 -3.81 0.80
CA THR A 13 0.22 -3.52 -0.03
C THR A 13 1.18 -4.71 -0.05
N VAL A 14 1.35 -5.43 1.06
CA VAL A 14 2.09 -6.71 1.07
C VAL A 14 1.45 -7.69 0.08
N GLU A 15 0.13 -7.79 0.02
CA GLU A 15 -0.54 -8.66 -0.97
C GLU A 15 -0.33 -8.18 -2.41
N ALA A 16 -0.54 -6.90 -2.70
CA ALA A 16 -0.38 -6.34 -4.04
C ALA A 16 1.07 -6.48 -4.57
N MET A 17 2.05 -6.37 -3.66
CA MET A 17 3.48 -6.51 -3.94
C MET A 17 3.97 -7.95 -3.95
N MET A 18 3.11 -8.94 -3.69
CA MET A 18 3.52 -10.32 -3.42
C MET A 18 4.70 -10.35 -2.44
N GLY A 19 4.52 -9.66 -1.31
CA GLY A 19 5.53 -9.49 -0.27
C GLY A 19 5.69 -10.73 0.60
N GLN A 20 6.70 -10.70 1.46
CA GLN A 20 7.10 -11.81 2.32
C GLN A 20 6.43 -11.74 3.69
N ALA A 21 5.73 -12.81 4.07
CA ALA A 21 5.09 -12.93 5.38
C ALA A 21 6.10 -12.92 6.55
N GLN A 22 7.34 -13.36 6.29
CA GLN A 22 8.39 -13.51 7.31
C GLN A 22 8.73 -12.18 8.00
N SER A 23 8.54 -11.04 7.33
CA SER A 23 8.74 -9.71 7.93
C SER A 23 7.86 -9.44 9.15
N PHE A 24 6.81 -10.25 9.36
CA PHE A 24 5.82 -10.12 10.44
C PHE A 24 5.85 -11.32 11.42
N ASP A 25 6.91 -12.13 11.39
CA ASP A 25 7.03 -13.35 12.19
C ASP A 25 7.14 -13.07 13.71
N PRO A 26 6.48 -13.85 14.59
CA PRO A 26 6.58 -13.69 16.04
C PRO A 26 8.02 -13.68 16.55
N PHE A 27 8.94 -14.43 15.96
CA PHE A 27 10.32 -14.47 16.41
C PHE A 27 10.98 -13.09 16.33
N ILE A 28 10.78 -12.36 15.22
CA ILE A 28 11.35 -11.02 15.02
C ILE A 28 10.81 -10.03 16.07
N HIS A 29 9.51 -10.08 16.35
CA HIS A 29 8.85 -9.05 17.15
C HIS A 29 8.65 -9.44 18.62
N GLU A 30 8.18 -10.64 18.91
CA GLU A 30 7.90 -11.13 20.26
C GLU A 30 9.16 -11.67 20.95
N THR A 31 10.08 -12.28 20.21
CA THR A 31 11.31 -12.87 20.78
C THR A 31 12.50 -11.91 20.72
N CYS A 32 12.84 -11.38 19.55
CA CYS A 32 14.06 -10.61 19.35
C CYS A 32 13.97 -9.14 19.77
N ARG A 33 12.82 -8.48 19.57
CA ARG A 33 12.65 -7.04 19.85
C ARG A 33 11.24 -6.71 20.38
N PRO A 34 10.92 -7.05 21.65
CA PRO A 34 9.57 -7.07 22.22
C PRO A 34 9.03 -5.68 22.64
N HIS A 35 9.12 -4.67 21.77
CA HIS A 35 8.40 -3.42 21.99
C HIS A 35 6.89 -3.67 21.82
N PRO A 36 6.03 -3.34 22.82
CA PRO A 36 4.62 -3.72 22.79
C PRO A 36 3.87 -3.28 21.53
N GLY A 37 4.06 -2.04 21.08
CA GLY A 37 3.41 -1.52 19.88
C GLY A 37 3.92 -2.21 18.62
N GLN A 38 5.22 -2.53 18.56
CA GLN A 38 5.79 -3.27 17.43
C GLN A 38 5.20 -4.68 17.33
N VAL A 39 5.09 -5.38 18.46
CA VAL A 39 4.47 -6.72 18.56
C VAL A 39 3.02 -6.66 18.12
N GLU A 40 2.25 -5.70 18.62
CA GLU A 40 0.83 -5.55 18.30
C GLU A 40 0.61 -5.25 16.82
N VAL A 41 1.38 -4.32 16.24
CA VAL A 41 1.29 -3.99 14.81
C VAL A 41 1.64 -5.20 13.95
N ALA A 42 2.73 -5.91 14.25
CA ALA A 42 3.13 -7.09 13.48
C ALA A 42 2.07 -8.19 13.52
N LYS A 43 1.55 -8.49 14.72
CA LYS A 43 0.47 -9.46 14.90
C LYS A 43 -0.78 -9.07 14.12
N THR A 44 -1.13 -7.78 14.16
CA THR A 44 -2.30 -7.25 13.45
C THR A 44 -2.15 -7.43 11.95
N ILE A 45 -1.07 -6.93 11.35
CA ILE A 45 -0.80 -7.02 9.92
C ILE A 45 -0.77 -8.50 9.47
N ARG A 46 -0.10 -9.37 10.23
CA ARG A 46 -0.05 -10.83 9.97
C ARG A 46 -1.42 -11.46 9.96
N SER A 47 -2.29 -11.11 10.91
CA SER A 47 -3.66 -11.64 10.96
C SER A 47 -4.51 -11.21 9.76
N MET A 48 -4.16 -10.09 9.13
CA MET A 48 -4.97 -9.50 8.07
C MET A 48 -4.82 -10.20 6.73
N PHE A 49 -3.58 -10.55 6.37
CA PHE A 49 -3.26 -11.31 5.16
C PHE A 49 -3.31 -12.83 5.37
N GLU A 50 -3.73 -13.32 6.53
CA GLU A 50 -3.82 -14.77 6.79
C GLU A 50 -4.74 -15.45 5.75
N GLY A 51 -4.23 -16.50 5.11
CA GLY A 51 -4.93 -17.22 4.04
C GLY A 51 -4.87 -16.55 2.67
N SER A 52 -4.09 -15.48 2.51
CA SER A 52 -3.81 -14.87 1.22
C SER A 52 -3.14 -15.85 0.27
N ARG A 53 -3.48 -15.75 -1.01
CA ARG A 53 -2.81 -16.46 -2.11
C ARG A 53 -1.77 -15.59 -2.82
N LEU A 54 -1.63 -14.34 -2.42
CA LEU A 54 -0.70 -13.37 -3.00
C LEU A 54 0.57 -13.21 -2.16
N VAL A 55 0.48 -13.39 -0.84
CA VAL A 55 1.64 -13.30 0.07
C VAL A 55 2.54 -14.51 -0.08
N ILE A 56 3.85 -14.27 -0.14
CA ILE A 56 4.86 -15.31 -0.20
C ILE A 56 5.18 -15.77 1.23
N HIS A 57 4.98 -17.07 1.46
CA HIS A 57 5.24 -17.74 2.74
C HIS A 57 6.52 -18.60 2.73
N MET A 58 7.13 -18.78 1.56
CA MET A 58 8.33 -19.59 1.37
C MET A 58 9.59 -18.75 1.65
N ASP A 59 10.59 -19.36 2.27
CA ASP A 59 11.93 -18.78 2.41
C ASP A 59 12.69 -18.99 1.09
N GLU A 60 12.60 -18.00 0.20
CA GLU A 60 13.27 -18.03 -1.11
C GLU A 60 14.79 -17.94 -0.96
N GLU A 61 15.30 -17.28 0.09
CA GLU A 61 16.74 -17.08 0.31
C GLU A 61 17.47 -18.39 0.62
N ARG A 62 16.85 -19.31 1.36
CA ARG A 62 17.46 -20.64 1.64
C ARG A 62 17.73 -21.48 0.41
N SER A 63 17.05 -21.20 -0.70
CA SER A 63 17.14 -21.97 -1.94
C SER A 63 18.18 -21.45 -2.94
N VAL A 64 18.95 -20.42 -2.55
CA VAL A 64 19.86 -19.72 -3.46
C VAL A 64 21.21 -20.40 -3.52
N ASP A 65 21.62 -20.76 -4.74
CA ASP A 65 22.99 -21.08 -5.09
C ASP A 65 23.80 -19.78 -5.24
N GLN A 66 24.79 -19.56 -4.37
CA GLN A 66 25.60 -18.33 -4.31
C GLN A 66 26.34 -18.05 -5.62
N GLU A 67 26.69 -19.08 -6.40
CA GLU A 67 27.36 -18.93 -7.70
C GLU A 67 26.38 -18.48 -8.81
N LYS A 68 25.06 -18.60 -8.57
CA LYS A 68 23.98 -18.22 -9.49
C LYS A 68 23.24 -16.96 -9.05
N ASP A 69 23.69 -16.30 -7.99
CA ASP A 69 23.07 -15.08 -7.49
C ASP A 69 23.32 -13.89 -8.44
N GLN A 70 22.28 -13.40 -9.10
CA GLN A 70 22.36 -12.27 -10.04
C GLN A 70 22.17 -10.90 -9.37
N GLY A 71 22.32 -10.80 -8.05
CA GLY A 71 22.10 -9.55 -7.30
C GLY A 71 20.63 -9.13 -7.30
N ILE A 72 19.72 -10.09 -7.40
CA ILE A 72 18.27 -9.88 -7.38
C ILE A 72 17.88 -9.42 -5.97
N LEU A 73 17.11 -8.32 -5.87
CA LEU A 73 16.55 -7.90 -4.60
C LEU A 73 15.50 -8.93 -4.15
N ARG A 74 15.89 -9.84 -3.26
CA ARG A 74 15.00 -10.91 -2.75
C ARG A 74 14.11 -10.46 -1.60
N GLN A 75 14.55 -9.48 -0.83
CA GLN A 75 13.82 -8.98 0.33
C GLN A 75 12.92 -7.81 -0.05
N ASP A 76 11.77 -7.71 0.61
CA ASP A 76 10.94 -6.52 0.52
C ASP A 76 11.70 -5.27 1.02
N ARG A 77 11.40 -4.12 0.41
CA ARG A 77 11.94 -2.83 0.84
C ARG A 77 11.37 -2.42 2.19
N TYR A 78 12.01 -1.43 2.82
CA TYR A 78 11.72 -1.06 4.21
C TYR A 78 10.29 -0.60 4.44
N ALA A 79 9.67 0.06 3.44
CA ALA A 79 8.29 0.51 3.53
C ALA A 79 7.30 -0.63 3.89
N LEU A 80 7.62 -1.88 3.54
CA LEU A 80 6.86 -3.06 3.98
C LEU A 80 7.56 -3.76 5.15
N ARG A 81 8.84 -4.11 4.98
CA ARG A 81 9.57 -4.98 5.90
C ARG A 81 9.76 -4.39 7.29
N THR A 82 9.87 -3.06 7.40
CA THR A 82 10.06 -2.38 8.69
C THR A 82 8.77 -1.72 9.20
N ALA A 83 7.62 -2.00 8.59
CA ALA A 83 6.37 -1.33 8.95
C ALA A 83 5.97 -1.52 10.43
N PRO A 84 6.12 -2.71 11.06
CA PRO A 84 5.87 -2.86 12.50
C PRO A 84 6.80 -2.01 13.37
N GLN A 85 8.08 -1.92 13.02
CA GLN A 85 9.08 -1.13 13.72
C GLN A 85 8.82 0.38 13.56
N TRP A 86 8.20 0.79 12.45
CA TRP A 86 7.86 2.17 12.15
C TRP A 86 6.54 2.62 12.80
N LEU A 87 5.50 1.78 12.76
CA LEU A 87 4.17 2.11 13.31
C LEU A 87 4.04 1.80 14.80
N GLY A 88 4.83 0.85 15.32
CA GLY A 88 4.77 0.42 16.72
C GLY A 88 5.00 1.56 17.73
N PRO A 89 6.06 2.38 17.60
CA PRO A 89 6.25 3.53 18.47
C PRO A 89 5.07 4.52 18.45
N GLN A 90 4.41 4.65 17.30
CA GLN A 90 3.32 5.61 17.12
C GLN A 90 2.05 5.11 17.80
N LEU A 91 1.85 3.78 17.82
CA LEU A 91 0.82 3.14 18.61
C LEU A 91 1.02 3.39 20.11
N GLU A 92 2.24 3.17 20.62
CA GLU A 92 2.56 3.38 22.03
C GLU A 92 2.38 4.84 22.46
N GLU A 93 2.79 5.78 21.61
CA GLU A 93 2.61 7.20 21.84
C GLU A 93 1.13 7.58 21.86
N LEU A 94 0.33 7.14 20.89
CA LEU A 94 -1.11 7.42 20.86
C LEU A 94 -1.87 6.81 22.03
N VAL A 95 -1.47 5.63 22.52
CA VAL A 95 -2.03 5.04 23.76
C VAL A 95 -1.71 5.93 24.97
N THR A 96 -0.51 6.48 25.05
CA THR A 96 -0.09 7.38 26.12
C THR A 96 -0.83 8.72 26.05
N VAL A 97 -0.97 9.29 24.85
CA VAL A 97 -1.79 10.48 24.59
C VAL A 97 -3.22 10.26 25.06
N ASN A 98 -3.85 9.15 24.69
CA ASN A 98 -5.22 8.85 25.08
C ASN A 98 -5.39 8.87 26.62
N LYS A 99 -4.48 8.22 27.36
CA LYS A 99 -4.50 8.23 28.84
C LYS A 99 -4.33 9.64 29.43
N THR A 100 -3.54 10.49 28.79
CA THR A 100 -3.33 11.89 29.23
C THR A 100 -4.59 12.72 28.99
N LEU A 101 -5.17 12.64 27.78
CA LEU A 101 -6.40 13.35 27.45
C LEU A 101 -7.58 12.90 28.32
N CYS A 102 -7.74 11.60 28.56
CA CYS A 102 -8.77 11.08 29.47
C CYS A 102 -8.66 11.65 30.88
N ARG A 103 -7.44 11.93 31.37
CA ARG A 103 -7.25 12.58 32.67
C ARG A 103 -7.62 14.05 32.61
N GLU A 104 -7.14 14.78 31.61
CA GLU A 104 -7.39 16.22 31.49
C GLU A 104 -8.88 16.54 31.39
N ILE A 105 -9.63 15.82 30.54
CA ILE A 105 -11.07 16.09 30.35
C ILE A 105 -11.93 15.81 31.59
N ASN A 106 -11.37 15.09 32.58
CA ASN A 106 -12.02 14.77 33.85
C ASN A 106 -11.37 15.51 35.03
N ALA A 107 -10.44 16.44 34.78
CA ALA A 107 -9.76 17.21 35.82
C ALA A 107 -10.52 18.51 36.15
N THR A 108 -10.31 19.02 37.36
CA THR A 108 -10.76 20.36 37.78
C THR A 108 -9.70 21.38 37.36
N THR A 109 -9.97 22.13 36.29
CA THR A 109 -9.01 23.04 35.64
C THR A 109 -9.27 24.52 35.90
N ASP A 110 -10.30 24.87 36.68
CA ASP A 110 -10.59 26.25 37.07
C ASP A 110 -9.70 26.73 38.22
N ASN A 111 -9.86 28.00 38.59
CA ASN A 111 -9.15 28.63 39.70
C ASN A 111 -9.93 29.85 40.20
N PRO A 112 -10.05 30.06 41.54
CA PRO A 112 -9.49 29.27 42.64
C PRO A 112 -10.26 27.98 42.93
N LEU A 113 -9.59 27.02 43.57
CA LEU A 113 -10.20 25.77 44.02
C LEU A 113 -10.75 25.89 45.45
N ILE A 114 -11.90 25.27 45.69
CA ILE A 114 -12.59 25.31 46.99
C ILE A 114 -12.50 23.94 47.67
N ASP A 115 -11.72 23.85 48.74
CA ASP A 115 -11.64 22.68 49.61
C ASP A 115 -12.60 22.84 50.80
N ILE A 116 -13.80 22.31 50.63
CA ILE A 116 -14.89 22.41 51.62
C ILE A 116 -14.50 21.70 52.93
N LYS A 117 -13.84 20.53 52.84
CA LYS A 117 -13.48 19.71 54.00
C LYS A 117 -12.54 20.47 54.93
N ASN A 118 -11.53 21.13 54.36
CA ASN A 118 -10.55 21.89 55.13
C ASN A 118 -10.87 23.38 55.24
N LYS A 119 -12.00 23.83 54.69
CA LYS A 119 -12.45 25.25 54.66
C LYS A 119 -11.40 26.19 54.05
N LYS A 120 -10.79 25.79 52.93
CA LYS A 120 -9.75 26.57 52.25
C LYS A 120 -10.18 27.01 50.85
N ILE A 121 -9.73 28.19 50.46
CA ILE A 121 -9.71 28.66 49.07
C ILE A 121 -8.25 28.59 48.62
N LEU A 122 -7.97 27.81 47.58
CA LEU A 122 -6.62 27.52 47.10
C LEU A 122 -6.44 28.15 45.72
N ASN A 123 -5.47 29.06 45.59
CA ASN A 123 -5.05 29.62 44.31
C ASN A 123 -3.92 28.75 43.72
N GLY A 124 -4.11 28.28 42.50
CA GLY A 124 -3.17 27.41 41.79
C GLY A 124 -3.14 27.71 40.29
N GLY A 125 -2.67 26.73 39.51
CA GLY A 125 -2.40 26.88 38.07
C GLY A 125 -2.99 25.78 37.19
N ASN A 126 -4.06 25.10 37.62
CA ASN A 126 -4.64 23.97 36.89
C ASN A 126 -5.18 24.35 35.49
N PHE A 127 -5.37 25.64 35.20
CA PHE A 127 -5.70 26.15 33.87
C PHE A 127 -4.54 26.06 32.84
N GLN A 128 -3.32 25.72 33.28
CA GLN A 128 -2.16 25.58 32.40
C GLN A 128 -2.18 24.24 31.65
N ALA A 129 -2.72 24.25 30.43
CA ALA A 129 -2.96 23.06 29.62
C ALA A 129 -1.73 22.48 28.86
N MET A 130 -0.53 22.46 29.46
CA MET A 130 0.68 21.93 28.80
C MET A 130 0.59 20.42 28.51
N SER A 131 -0.18 19.67 29.31
CA SER A 131 -0.52 18.26 29.06
C SER A 131 -1.18 18.06 27.70
N ILE A 132 -2.07 18.98 27.30
CA ILE A 132 -2.73 18.98 26.00
C ILE A 132 -1.75 19.32 24.88
N THR A 133 -0.92 20.36 25.04
CA THR A 133 0.07 20.75 24.03
C THR A 133 1.00 19.59 23.69
N ASN A 134 1.60 18.96 24.71
CA ASN A 134 2.46 17.80 24.53
C ASN A 134 1.72 16.67 23.80
N SER A 135 0.48 16.39 24.21
CA SER A 135 -0.35 15.34 23.61
C SER A 135 -0.64 15.59 22.12
N MET A 136 -0.96 16.84 21.77
CA MET A 136 -1.23 17.24 20.38
C MET A 136 0.04 17.18 19.52
N GLU A 137 1.20 17.62 20.04
CA GLU A 137 2.47 17.57 19.30
C GLU A 137 2.94 16.13 19.04
N LYS A 138 2.87 15.27 20.05
CA LYS A 138 3.12 13.83 19.93
C LYS A 138 2.20 13.16 18.92
N THR A 139 0.91 13.50 18.96
CA THR A 139 -0.07 13.01 17.98
C THR A 139 0.29 13.48 16.57
N ARG A 140 0.63 14.76 16.40
CA ARG A 140 0.91 15.35 15.08
C ARG A 140 2.19 14.80 14.46
N SER A 141 3.22 14.56 15.26
CA SER A 141 4.42 13.82 14.84
C SER A 141 4.08 12.37 14.45
N SER A 142 3.23 11.68 15.22
CA SER A 142 2.76 10.33 14.87
C SER A 142 2.01 10.30 13.53
N LEU A 143 1.15 11.30 13.26
CA LEU A 143 0.40 11.41 12.00
C LEU A 143 1.32 11.59 10.79
N GLU A 144 2.36 12.42 10.91
CA GLU A 144 3.39 12.57 9.88
C GLU A 144 4.07 11.23 9.58
N SER A 145 4.50 10.51 10.62
CA SER A 145 5.20 9.25 10.43
C SER A 145 4.31 8.18 9.78
N ILE A 146 3.03 8.12 10.16
CA ILE A 146 2.04 7.26 9.50
C ILE A 146 1.90 7.65 8.02
N GLY A 147 1.77 8.94 7.72
CA GLY A 147 1.67 9.47 6.36
C GLY A 147 2.90 9.12 5.52
N LYS A 148 4.10 9.28 6.08
CA LYS A 148 5.36 8.99 5.39
C LYS A 148 5.49 7.52 5.00
N LEU A 149 5.11 6.59 5.89
CA LEU A 149 5.11 5.17 5.58
C LEU A 149 4.10 4.84 4.47
N SER A 150 2.87 5.33 4.61
CA SER A 150 1.81 5.10 3.63
C SER A 150 2.15 5.68 2.26
N PHE A 151 2.82 6.84 2.20
CA PHE A 151 3.33 7.42 0.96
C PHE A 151 4.40 6.53 0.33
N ALA A 152 5.40 6.09 1.11
CA ALA A 152 6.47 5.22 0.62
C ALA A 152 5.94 3.90 0.03
N GLN A 153 4.92 3.32 0.67
CA GLN A 153 4.23 2.12 0.18
C GLN A 153 3.47 2.38 -1.13
N ALA A 154 2.70 3.47 -1.21
CA ALA A 154 1.91 3.78 -2.39
C ALA A 154 2.78 4.07 -3.62
N ILE A 155 3.89 4.81 -3.47
CA ILE A 155 4.79 5.10 -4.60
C ILE A 155 5.49 3.83 -5.11
N GLU A 156 5.78 2.88 -4.22
CA GLU A 156 6.38 1.60 -4.60
C GLU A 156 5.40 0.78 -5.45
N LEU A 157 4.10 0.82 -5.15
CA LEU A 157 3.05 0.22 -6.00
C LEU A 157 2.94 0.89 -7.37
N MET A 158 2.96 2.23 -7.42
CA MET A 158 2.75 2.98 -8.65
C MET A 158 3.97 2.97 -9.58
N ASN A 159 5.15 2.66 -9.05
CA ASN A 159 6.39 2.56 -9.82
C ASN A 159 6.60 1.15 -10.38
N CYS A 160 6.51 0.99 -11.70
CA CYS A 160 6.69 -0.29 -12.38
C CYS A 160 8.09 -0.91 -12.21
N THR A 161 9.11 -0.14 -11.85
CA THR A 161 10.47 -0.68 -11.59
C THR A 161 10.63 -1.24 -10.17
N MET A 162 9.64 -1.01 -9.30
CA MET A 162 9.68 -1.42 -7.90
C MET A 162 8.57 -2.41 -7.55
N SER A 163 7.46 -2.39 -8.29
CA SER A 163 6.20 -3.07 -7.99
C SER A 163 6.09 -4.53 -8.47
N LYS A 164 7.22 -5.20 -8.68
CA LYS A 164 7.27 -6.62 -9.12
C LYS A 164 6.36 -6.90 -10.33
N GLY A 165 6.43 -6.07 -11.37
CA GLY A 165 5.75 -6.28 -12.65
C GLY A 165 4.36 -5.68 -12.81
N LEU A 166 3.86 -4.88 -11.85
CA LEU A 166 2.64 -4.10 -12.07
C LEU A 166 2.86 -3.05 -13.19
N PRO A 167 1.82 -2.75 -13.99
CA PRO A 167 1.89 -1.74 -15.04
C PRO A 167 2.28 -0.35 -14.51
N SER A 168 2.98 0.43 -15.32
CA SER A 168 3.30 1.83 -15.00
C SER A 168 2.05 2.61 -14.61
N CYS A 169 2.13 3.40 -13.53
CA CYS A 169 1.02 4.22 -13.02
C CYS A 169 -0.26 3.41 -12.72
N LEU A 170 -0.14 2.10 -12.47
CA LEU A 170 -1.27 1.17 -12.31
C LEU A 170 -2.31 1.31 -13.44
N ALA A 171 -1.81 1.44 -14.67
CA ALA A 171 -2.62 1.52 -15.87
C ALA A 171 -3.50 0.26 -16.03
N GLY A 172 -4.80 0.48 -16.22
CA GLY A 172 -5.77 -0.58 -16.51
C GLY A 172 -5.65 -1.17 -17.92
N ASP A 173 -4.95 -0.48 -18.82
CA ASP A 173 -4.73 -0.85 -20.22
C ASP A 173 -3.34 -0.36 -20.69
N GLU A 174 -3.12 -0.17 -21.99
CA GLU A 174 -1.82 0.17 -22.57
C GLU A 174 -1.20 1.44 -21.91
N PRO A 175 0.02 1.33 -21.31
CA PRO A 175 0.64 2.44 -20.59
C PRO A 175 0.89 3.70 -21.42
N SER A 176 1.06 3.58 -22.74
CA SER A 176 1.29 4.73 -23.63
C SER A 176 0.16 5.75 -23.60
N THR A 177 -1.07 5.32 -23.29
CA THR A 177 -2.28 6.16 -23.32
C THR A 177 -3.04 6.18 -21.99
N ASN A 178 -2.53 5.51 -20.96
CA ASN A 178 -3.18 5.41 -19.66
C ASN A 178 -2.21 5.73 -18.51
N TYR A 179 -2.33 6.94 -17.95
CA TYR A 179 -1.49 7.44 -16.85
C TYR A 179 -2.17 7.35 -15.47
N HIS A 180 -3.17 6.47 -15.34
CA HIS A 180 -4.13 6.34 -14.24
C HIS A 180 -3.76 7.01 -12.90
N THR A 181 -2.79 6.48 -12.14
CA THR A 181 -2.51 6.99 -10.77
C THR A 181 -1.41 8.05 -10.70
N LYS A 182 -0.89 8.53 -11.85
CA LYS A 182 0.17 9.55 -11.89
C LYS A 182 -0.21 10.84 -11.15
N GLY A 183 -1.48 11.26 -11.26
CA GLY A 183 -1.98 12.42 -10.51
C GLY A 183 -2.05 12.17 -8.99
N LEU A 184 -2.35 10.94 -8.57
CA LEU A 184 -2.39 10.57 -7.16
C LEU A 184 -0.98 10.55 -6.55
N ASP A 185 0.03 10.09 -7.28
CA ASP A 185 1.44 10.16 -6.85
C ASP A 185 1.83 11.61 -6.48
N ILE A 186 1.53 12.56 -7.37
CA ILE A 186 1.76 13.99 -7.16
C ILE A 186 1.01 14.51 -5.93
N ASN A 187 -0.28 14.18 -5.81
CA ASN A 187 -1.10 14.63 -4.69
C ASN A 187 -0.61 14.05 -3.35
N MET A 188 -0.25 12.76 -3.32
CA MET A 188 0.26 12.12 -2.11
C MET A 188 1.61 12.68 -1.68
N ALA A 189 2.47 13.08 -2.63
CA ALA A 189 3.70 13.81 -2.32
C ALA A 189 3.39 15.17 -1.66
N ALA A 190 2.41 15.92 -2.18
CA ALA A 190 1.97 17.18 -1.58
C ALA A 190 1.41 17.01 -0.17
N TYR A 191 0.53 16.01 0.05
CA TYR A 191 -0.01 15.70 1.38
C TYR A 191 1.10 15.33 2.38
N THR A 192 2.08 14.55 1.94
CA THR A 192 3.22 14.15 2.80
C THR A 192 4.08 15.36 3.17
N ALA A 193 4.33 16.27 2.22
CA ALA A 193 5.08 17.48 2.47
C ALA A 193 4.36 18.41 3.47
N GLU A 194 3.03 18.56 3.31
CA GLU A 194 2.21 19.34 4.24
C GLU A 194 2.19 18.73 5.65
N LEU A 195 2.07 17.39 5.77
CA LEU A 195 2.21 16.70 7.06
C LEU A 195 3.56 16.97 7.72
N GLY A 196 4.64 16.96 6.95
CA GLY A 196 5.99 17.28 7.44
C GLY A 196 6.07 18.70 8.02
N PHE A 197 5.47 19.69 7.34
CA PHE A 197 5.39 21.05 7.87
C PHE A 197 4.55 21.13 9.15
N LEU A 198 3.35 20.53 9.13
CA LEU A 198 2.42 20.53 10.26
C LEU A 198 2.99 19.83 11.51
N ALA A 199 3.92 18.89 11.36
CA ALA A 199 4.57 18.20 12.48
C ALA A 199 5.43 19.12 13.36
N SER A 200 5.72 20.35 12.93
CA SER A 200 6.48 21.32 13.72
C SER A 200 5.82 21.60 15.08
N PRO A 201 6.60 21.71 16.18
CA PRO A 201 6.06 22.01 17.49
C PRO A 201 5.57 23.47 17.55
N VAL A 202 4.43 23.68 18.20
CA VAL A 202 3.89 25.02 18.48
C VAL A 202 4.43 25.53 19.82
N SER A 203 4.72 24.62 20.75
CA SER A 203 5.22 24.87 22.10
C SER A 203 6.54 25.65 22.13
N THR A 204 7.31 25.64 21.05
CA THR A 204 8.55 26.44 20.93
C THR A 204 8.29 27.93 20.63
N HIS A 205 7.03 28.32 20.42
CA HIS A 205 6.64 29.68 20.03
C HIS A 205 5.92 30.45 21.15
N VAL A 206 5.96 29.98 22.40
CA VAL A 206 5.38 30.70 23.55
C VAL A 206 5.89 32.13 23.61
N GLN A 207 4.95 33.08 23.73
CA GLN A 207 5.24 34.49 23.96
C GLN A 207 4.83 34.87 25.38
N SER A 208 5.52 35.86 25.96
CA SER A 208 5.11 36.43 27.23
C SER A 208 3.86 37.27 27.03
N ALA A 209 2.74 36.84 27.61
CA ALA A 209 1.45 37.50 27.46
C ALA A 209 1.02 38.20 28.76
N GLU A 210 0.04 39.10 28.65
CA GLU A 210 -0.68 39.73 29.77
C GLU A 210 0.28 40.35 30.81
N GLN A 211 0.99 41.41 30.39
CA GLN A 211 1.94 42.14 31.24
C GLN A 211 2.98 41.23 31.96
N HIS A 212 3.39 40.15 31.29
CA HIS A 212 4.31 39.12 31.79
C HIS A 212 3.75 38.21 32.90
N ASN A 213 2.50 38.37 33.33
CA ASN A 213 1.84 37.44 34.23
C ASN A 213 1.74 36.05 33.59
N GLN A 214 1.43 35.99 32.29
CA GLN A 214 1.42 34.76 31.50
C GLN A 214 2.72 34.61 30.69
N SER A 215 3.85 34.68 31.39
CA SER A 215 5.19 34.51 30.81
C SER A 215 5.42 33.11 30.22
N VAL A 216 4.65 32.11 30.69
CA VAL A 216 4.49 30.81 30.04
C VAL A 216 3.01 30.50 29.83
N ASN A 217 2.66 29.96 28.67
CA ASN A 217 1.30 29.57 28.32
C ASN A 217 1.36 28.39 27.35
N SER A 218 0.31 27.57 27.33
CA SER A 218 0.40 26.25 26.70
C SER A 218 0.29 26.28 25.18
N LEU A 219 -0.40 27.27 24.61
CA LEU A 219 -0.82 27.24 23.20
C LEU A 219 -1.62 25.98 22.82
N ALA A 220 -2.24 25.31 23.79
CA ALA A 220 -2.88 24.01 23.62
C ALA A 220 -3.91 23.97 22.48
N LEU A 221 -4.79 24.97 22.41
CA LEU A 221 -5.81 25.04 21.36
C LEU A 221 -5.19 25.29 19.96
N VAL A 222 -4.09 26.04 19.87
CA VAL A 222 -3.37 26.25 18.61
C VAL A 222 -2.76 24.93 18.14
N SER A 223 -2.09 24.19 19.04
CA SER A 223 -1.55 22.86 18.75
C SER A 223 -2.65 21.88 18.33
N ALA A 224 -3.81 21.92 18.99
CA ALA A 224 -4.96 21.09 18.63
C ALA A 224 -5.49 21.40 17.21
N ARG A 225 -5.60 22.68 16.83
CA ARG A 225 -6.06 23.09 15.49
C ARG A 225 -5.15 22.57 14.36
N TYR A 226 -3.83 22.66 14.52
CA TYR A 226 -2.91 22.08 13.53
C TYR A 226 -2.93 20.56 13.53
N THR A 227 -3.22 19.93 14.68
CA THR A 227 -3.39 18.47 14.75
C THR A 227 -4.65 18.03 14.01
N ILE A 228 -5.75 18.78 14.10
CA ILE A 228 -6.96 18.55 13.29
C ILE A 228 -6.65 18.67 11.80
N GLN A 229 -5.90 19.70 11.38
CA GLN A 229 -5.48 19.82 9.98
C GLN A 229 -4.63 18.63 9.53
N ALA A 230 -3.69 18.17 10.36
CA ALA A 230 -2.88 16.99 10.05
C ALA A 230 -3.75 15.71 9.92
N VAL A 231 -4.80 15.57 10.72
CA VAL A 231 -5.78 14.47 10.60
C VAL A 231 -6.49 14.50 9.24
N GLU A 232 -6.86 15.69 8.77
CA GLU A 232 -7.50 15.86 7.45
C GLU A 232 -6.56 15.48 6.30
N VAL A 233 -5.32 16.00 6.34
CA VAL A 233 -4.31 15.71 5.33
C VAL A 233 -3.95 14.23 5.30
N LEU A 234 -3.77 13.61 6.47
CA LEU A 234 -3.54 12.17 6.55
C LEU A 234 -4.73 11.38 6.02
N SER A 235 -5.97 11.82 6.27
CA SER A 235 -7.16 11.15 5.75
C SER A 235 -7.21 11.19 4.21
N MET A 236 -6.84 12.31 3.58
CA MET A 236 -6.70 12.40 2.12
C MET A 236 -5.63 11.44 1.58
N LEU A 237 -4.48 11.37 2.26
CA LEU A 237 -3.37 10.49 1.89
C LEU A 237 -3.74 9.01 2.01
N LEU A 238 -4.33 8.58 3.14
CA LEU A 238 -4.73 7.19 3.34
C LEU A 238 -5.89 6.78 2.40
N SER A 239 -6.80 7.71 2.07
CA SER A 239 -7.87 7.46 1.10
C SER A 239 -7.32 7.24 -0.30
N SER A 240 -6.32 8.05 -0.69
CA SER A 240 -5.60 7.88 -1.96
C SER A 240 -4.84 6.56 -1.99
N HIS A 241 -4.16 6.19 -0.90
CA HIS A 241 -3.49 4.90 -0.81
C HIS A 241 -4.48 3.73 -0.89
N LEU A 242 -5.64 3.81 -0.24
CA LEU A 242 -6.66 2.76 -0.31
C LEU A 242 -7.16 2.55 -1.74
N TYR A 243 -7.36 3.62 -2.49
CA TYR A 243 -7.68 3.55 -3.91
C TYR A 243 -6.56 2.85 -4.71
N VAL A 244 -5.32 3.31 -4.53
CA VAL A 244 -4.12 2.80 -5.22
C VAL A 244 -3.94 1.30 -4.96
N VAL A 245 -4.01 0.85 -3.70
CA VAL A 245 -3.78 -0.55 -3.37
C VAL A 245 -4.89 -1.46 -3.88
N CYS A 246 -6.15 -1.01 -3.87
CA CYS A 246 -7.23 -1.79 -4.47
C CYS A 246 -7.03 -1.97 -5.98
N MET A 247 -6.60 -0.92 -6.70
CA MET A 247 -6.27 -1.03 -8.12
C MET A 247 -5.08 -1.97 -8.36
N ALA A 248 -4.04 -1.87 -7.52
CA ALA A 248 -2.87 -2.74 -7.61
C ALA A 248 -3.21 -4.22 -7.39
N ILE A 249 -4.10 -4.52 -6.44
CA ILE A 249 -4.64 -5.87 -6.21
C ILE A 249 -5.34 -6.40 -7.45
N ASP A 250 -6.21 -5.61 -8.08
CA ASP A 250 -6.93 -6.03 -9.29
C ASP A 250 -5.97 -6.37 -10.42
N LEU A 251 -5.01 -5.48 -10.68
CA LEU A 251 -3.97 -5.70 -11.69
C LEU A 251 -3.07 -6.89 -11.36
N ARG A 252 -2.77 -7.14 -10.08
CA ARG A 252 -2.00 -8.31 -9.66
C ARG A 252 -2.75 -9.60 -9.95
N VAL A 253 -4.05 -9.64 -9.66
CA VAL A 253 -4.89 -10.82 -9.94
C VAL A 253 -5.01 -11.06 -11.45
N ILE A 254 -5.17 -10.00 -12.25
CA ILE A 254 -5.14 -10.08 -13.71
C ILE A 254 -3.80 -10.68 -14.19
N ASP A 255 -2.68 -10.22 -13.62
CA ASP A 255 -1.35 -10.73 -13.95
C ASP A 255 -1.22 -12.22 -13.57
N GLN A 256 -1.66 -12.63 -12.38
CA GLN A 256 -1.64 -14.05 -11.97
C GLN A 256 -2.51 -14.94 -12.87
N MET A 257 -3.67 -14.46 -13.32
CA MET A 257 -4.50 -15.16 -14.30
C MET A 257 -3.77 -15.31 -15.64
N PHE A 258 -3.18 -14.21 -16.12
CA PHE A 258 -2.40 -14.20 -17.37
C PHE A 258 -1.21 -15.16 -17.31
N GLN A 259 -0.41 -15.12 -16.23
CA GLN A 259 0.76 -15.98 -16.06
C GLN A 259 0.36 -17.46 -16.05
N LYS A 260 -0.75 -17.80 -15.39
CA LYS A 260 -1.28 -19.17 -15.36
C LYS A 260 -1.67 -19.67 -16.75
N GLU A 261 -2.38 -18.85 -17.53
CA GLU A 261 -2.76 -19.22 -18.90
C GLU A 261 -1.55 -19.26 -19.85
N LEU A 262 -0.62 -18.31 -19.71
CA LEU A 262 0.61 -18.26 -20.49
C LEU A 262 1.45 -19.52 -20.27
N LYS A 263 1.58 -19.98 -19.02
CA LYS A 263 2.26 -21.25 -18.68
C LYS A 263 1.65 -22.45 -19.41
N GLY A 264 0.32 -22.51 -19.52
CA GLY A 264 -0.36 -23.56 -20.28
C GLY A 264 -0.24 -23.40 -21.80
N LEU A 265 -0.15 -22.17 -22.29
CA LEU A 265 -0.10 -21.84 -23.71
C LEU A 265 1.29 -22.09 -24.32
N LEU A 266 2.38 -21.83 -23.59
CA LEU A 266 3.75 -21.92 -24.13
C LEU A 266 4.12 -23.28 -24.74
N PRO A 267 3.84 -24.44 -24.10
CA PRO A 267 4.08 -25.74 -24.72
C PRO A 267 3.32 -25.91 -26.04
N VAL A 268 2.07 -25.43 -26.13
CA VAL A 268 1.23 -25.50 -27.34
C VAL A 268 1.83 -24.64 -28.45
N LEU A 269 2.30 -23.43 -28.13
CA LEU A 269 2.95 -22.56 -29.10
C LEU A 269 4.24 -23.19 -29.64
N LEU A 270 5.07 -23.75 -28.76
CA LEU A 270 6.32 -24.42 -29.13
C LEU A 270 6.07 -25.64 -30.04
N ASP A 271 5.06 -26.46 -29.73
CA ASP A 271 4.64 -27.60 -30.56
C ASP A 271 4.12 -27.15 -31.94
N SER A 272 3.37 -26.05 -31.98
CA SER A 272 2.77 -25.55 -33.23
C SER A 272 3.76 -24.83 -34.16
N HIS A 273 4.77 -24.16 -33.60
CA HIS A 273 5.70 -23.32 -34.37
C HIS A 273 6.91 -24.09 -34.88
N PHE A 274 7.41 -25.03 -34.08
CA PHE A 274 8.65 -25.76 -34.38
C PHE A 274 8.37 -27.20 -34.78
N LYS A 275 8.95 -27.65 -35.90
CA LYS A 275 8.81 -29.06 -36.34
C LYS A 275 9.39 -30.06 -35.34
N SER A 276 10.46 -29.67 -34.64
CA SER A 276 11.12 -30.50 -33.62
C SER A 276 10.38 -30.54 -32.28
N ARG A 277 9.34 -29.71 -32.10
CA ARG A 277 8.46 -29.68 -30.93
C ARG A 277 9.23 -29.62 -29.60
N PRO A 278 10.01 -28.56 -29.35
CA PRO A 278 10.85 -28.43 -28.16
C PRO A 278 10.00 -28.05 -26.93
N THR A 279 8.94 -28.78 -26.62
CA THR A 279 7.99 -28.47 -25.53
C THR A 279 8.66 -28.46 -24.15
N GLN A 280 9.76 -29.20 -24.00
CA GLN A 280 10.61 -29.19 -22.80
C GLN A 280 11.25 -27.82 -22.52
N ALA A 281 11.35 -26.94 -23.53
CA ALA A 281 11.84 -25.57 -23.36
C ALA A 281 10.85 -24.67 -22.62
N ALA A 282 9.59 -25.09 -22.43
CA ALA A 282 8.55 -24.25 -21.86
C ALA A 282 8.85 -23.80 -20.42
N ASP A 283 9.26 -24.72 -19.53
CA ASP A 283 9.53 -24.39 -18.12
C ASP A 283 10.74 -23.44 -17.97
N PRO A 284 11.91 -23.71 -18.60
CA PRO A 284 13.01 -22.75 -18.62
C PRO A 284 12.63 -21.39 -19.22
N LEU A 285 11.80 -21.39 -20.26
CA LEU A 285 11.35 -20.18 -20.94
C LEU A 285 10.44 -19.33 -20.03
N ILE A 286 9.55 -19.95 -19.25
CA ILE A 286 8.71 -19.25 -18.27
C ILE A 286 9.59 -18.52 -17.24
N GLY A 287 10.60 -19.21 -16.70
CA GLY A 287 11.53 -18.60 -15.73
C GLY A 287 12.26 -17.40 -16.33
N ALA A 288 12.77 -17.53 -17.57
CA ALA A 288 13.46 -16.45 -18.26
C ALA A 288 12.53 -15.27 -18.64
N LEU A 289 11.27 -15.57 -18.99
CA LEU A 289 10.27 -14.56 -19.32
C LEU A 289 9.85 -13.75 -18.09
N ALA A 290 9.72 -14.38 -16.91
CA ALA A 290 9.25 -13.70 -15.70
C ALA A 290 10.05 -12.42 -15.40
N SER A 291 11.39 -12.51 -15.34
CA SER A 291 12.26 -11.35 -15.09
C SER A 291 12.17 -10.29 -16.19
N ARG A 292 11.95 -10.71 -17.45
CA ARG A 292 11.83 -9.78 -18.58
C ARG A 292 10.49 -9.07 -18.60
N LEU A 293 9.41 -9.77 -18.28
CA LEU A 293 8.07 -9.19 -18.18
C LEU A 293 7.99 -8.19 -17.03
N GLU A 294 8.67 -8.44 -15.91
CA GLU A 294 8.81 -7.47 -14.83
C GLU A 294 9.55 -6.21 -15.29
N ALA A 295 10.71 -6.35 -15.93
CA ALA A 295 11.52 -5.22 -16.40
C ALA A 295 10.87 -4.39 -17.52
N THR A 296 9.86 -4.92 -18.21
CA THR A 296 9.21 -4.29 -19.37
C THR A 296 7.77 -3.85 -19.09
N ALA A 297 7.36 -3.76 -17.82
CA ALA A 297 5.99 -3.40 -17.42
C ALA A 297 5.54 -1.97 -17.80
N SER A 298 6.43 -1.12 -18.29
CA SER A 298 6.12 0.21 -18.84
C SER A 298 5.82 0.23 -20.34
N LEU A 299 6.07 -0.87 -21.07
CA LEU A 299 5.84 -0.97 -22.51
C LEU A 299 4.40 -1.41 -22.81
N ASP A 300 3.87 -0.95 -23.93
CA ASP A 300 2.63 -1.49 -24.51
C ASP A 300 2.79 -2.96 -24.85
N SER A 301 1.71 -3.73 -24.74
CA SER A 301 1.70 -5.19 -24.74
C SER A 301 2.43 -5.82 -25.93
N GLU A 302 2.22 -5.30 -27.15
CA GLU A 302 2.88 -5.82 -28.36
C GLU A 302 4.41 -5.65 -28.31
N ALA A 303 4.88 -4.43 -28.02
CA ALA A 303 6.31 -4.16 -27.88
C ALA A 303 6.92 -4.89 -26.68
N ARG A 304 6.17 -4.99 -25.57
CA ARG A 304 6.54 -5.68 -24.34
C ARG A 304 6.83 -7.15 -24.60
N PHE A 305 5.88 -7.88 -25.19
CA PHE A 305 6.06 -9.31 -25.44
C PHE A 305 7.11 -9.57 -26.52
N LEU A 306 7.17 -8.76 -27.58
CA LEU A 306 8.20 -8.89 -28.60
C LEU A 306 9.61 -8.74 -28.01
N SER A 307 9.80 -7.74 -27.15
CA SER A 307 11.07 -7.52 -26.45
C SER A 307 11.41 -8.71 -25.54
N ALA A 308 10.43 -9.20 -24.77
CA ALA A 308 10.62 -10.33 -23.86
C ALA A 308 11.04 -11.61 -24.61
N PHE A 309 10.30 -12.01 -25.65
CA PHE A 309 10.62 -13.23 -26.41
C PHE A 309 11.92 -13.11 -27.23
N LYS A 310 12.27 -11.92 -27.71
CA LYS A 310 13.58 -11.70 -28.37
C LYS A 310 14.73 -11.94 -27.38
N GLN A 311 14.60 -11.43 -26.16
CA GLN A 311 15.66 -11.55 -25.15
C GLN A 311 15.77 -12.96 -24.56
N THR A 312 14.72 -13.78 -24.66
CA THR A 312 14.71 -15.17 -24.17
C THR A 312 14.90 -16.22 -25.26
N LEU A 313 15.16 -15.82 -26.52
CA LEU A 313 15.35 -16.75 -27.64
C LEU A 313 16.47 -17.78 -27.40
N HIS A 314 17.53 -17.38 -26.68
CA HIS A 314 18.65 -18.25 -26.32
C HIS A 314 18.21 -19.51 -25.55
N VAL A 315 17.10 -19.45 -24.80
CA VAL A 315 16.55 -20.60 -24.06
C VAL A 315 16.06 -21.68 -25.03
N ILE A 316 15.46 -21.29 -26.15
CA ILE A 316 14.96 -22.21 -27.16
C ILE A 316 16.10 -22.75 -28.02
N LEU A 317 17.10 -21.91 -28.32
CA LEU A 317 18.29 -22.31 -29.07
C LEU A 317 19.17 -23.35 -28.33
N ALA A 318 18.92 -23.59 -27.04
CA ALA A 318 19.53 -24.70 -26.30
C ALA A 318 18.96 -26.08 -26.70
N PHE A 319 17.89 -26.12 -27.49
CA PHE A 319 17.23 -27.33 -28.00
C PHE A 319 17.47 -27.46 -29.51
N PRO A 320 17.34 -28.69 -30.08
CA PRO A 320 17.52 -28.89 -31.52
C PRO A 320 16.34 -28.29 -32.29
N VAL A 321 16.48 -27.04 -32.74
CA VAL A 321 15.49 -26.28 -33.52
C VAL A 321 16.09 -25.76 -34.82
N ASP A 322 15.25 -25.58 -35.84
CA ASP A 322 15.64 -24.91 -37.07
C ASP A 322 15.86 -23.40 -36.82
N LEU A 323 16.89 -22.81 -37.43
CA LEU A 323 17.28 -21.42 -37.18
C LEU A 323 16.29 -20.40 -37.79
N GLU A 324 15.66 -20.72 -38.92
CA GLU A 324 14.65 -19.83 -39.53
C GLU A 324 13.33 -19.89 -38.74
N GLU A 325 12.96 -21.08 -38.24
CA GLU A 325 11.85 -21.23 -37.28
C GLU A 325 12.16 -20.43 -35.99
N ALA A 326 13.38 -20.53 -35.45
CA ALA A 326 13.78 -19.76 -34.27
C ALA A 326 13.79 -18.24 -34.50
N ARG A 327 14.15 -17.78 -35.71
CA ARG A 327 14.16 -16.35 -36.07
C ARG A 327 12.76 -15.73 -36.06
N SER A 328 11.75 -16.49 -36.49
CA SER A 328 10.34 -16.04 -36.55
C SER A 328 9.58 -16.22 -35.24
N TRP A 329 10.09 -17.05 -34.32
CA TRP A 329 9.45 -17.36 -33.03
C TRP A 329 9.06 -16.13 -32.20
N PRO A 330 9.95 -15.13 -31.95
CA PRO A 330 9.60 -14.03 -31.06
C PRO A 330 8.38 -13.23 -31.51
N SER A 331 8.23 -13.00 -32.81
CA SER A 331 7.07 -12.30 -33.36
C SER A 331 5.79 -13.13 -33.24
N PHE A 332 5.87 -14.44 -33.52
CA PHE A 332 4.75 -15.36 -33.40
C PHE A 332 4.26 -15.45 -31.94
N ALA A 333 5.15 -15.78 -31.01
CA ALA A 333 4.83 -15.94 -29.59
C ALA A 333 4.35 -14.62 -28.96
N ALA A 334 4.93 -13.49 -29.35
CA ALA A 334 4.48 -12.17 -28.89
C ALA A 334 3.04 -11.88 -29.31
N SER A 335 2.69 -12.13 -30.58
CA SER A 335 1.33 -11.91 -31.08
C SER A 335 0.29 -12.74 -30.30
N GLN A 336 0.59 -14.02 -30.08
CA GLN A 336 -0.29 -14.92 -29.30
C GLN A 336 -0.41 -14.47 -27.83
N SER A 337 0.70 -14.04 -27.23
CA SER A 337 0.71 -13.54 -25.85
C SER A 337 -0.02 -12.20 -25.70
N THR A 338 0.06 -11.30 -26.70
CA THR A 338 -0.73 -10.06 -26.75
C THR A 338 -2.23 -10.36 -26.77
N LEU A 339 -2.67 -11.33 -27.59
CA LEU A 339 -4.08 -11.73 -27.65
C LEU A 339 -4.55 -12.29 -26.31
N LEU A 340 -3.75 -13.16 -25.68
CA LEU A 340 -4.03 -13.70 -24.35
C LEU A 340 -4.12 -12.58 -23.29
N TYR A 341 -3.17 -11.65 -23.29
CA TYR A 341 -3.10 -10.53 -22.35
C TYR A 341 -4.33 -9.61 -22.43
N LYS A 342 -4.76 -9.30 -23.66
CA LYS A 342 -5.97 -8.49 -23.91
C LYS A 342 -7.23 -9.24 -23.47
N ARG A 343 -7.38 -10.50 -23.86
CA ARG A 343 -8.51 -11.36 -23.46
C ARG A 343 -8.65 -11.49 -21.96
N THR A 344 -7.54 -11.78 -21.26
CA THR A 344 -7.52 -11.93 -19.79
C THR A 344 -8.04 -10.67 -19.10
N ARG A 345 -7.61 -9.50 -19.58
CA ARG A 345 -8.08 -8.21 -19.07
C ARG A 345 -9.54 -7.96 -19.38
N ASP A 346 -9.96 -8.12 -20.64
CA ASP A 346 -11.34 -7.91 -21.04
C ASP A 346 -12.28 -8.77 -20.17
N GLN A 347 -11.96 -10.06 -19.98
CA GLN A 347 -12.69 -10.96 -19.08
C GLN A 347 -12.75 -10.46 -17.63
N TYR A 348 -11.65 -9.90 -17.10
CA TYR A 348 -11.64 -9.42 -15.72
C TYR A 348 -12.49 -8.15 -15.54
N PHE A 349 -12.32 -7.17 -16.43
CA PHE A 349 -13.04 -5.90 -16.33
C PHE A 349 -14.54 -6.04 -16.62
N GLU A 350 -14.92 -6.91 -17.57
CA GLU A 350 -16.32 -7.26 -17.85
C GLU A 350 -17.00 -7.98 -16.68
N ASN A 351 -16.25 -8.75 -15.91
CA ASN A 351 -16.74 -9.47 -14.72
C ASN A 351 -16.40 -8.77 -13.40
N SER A 352 -16.13 -7.46 -13.41
CA SER A 352 -15.68 -6.72 -12.22
C SER A 352 -16.66 -6.79 -11.04
N GLU A 353 -17.97 -6.93 -11.30
CA GLU A 353 -18.99 -7.12 -10.26
C GLU A 353 -18.84 -8.42 -9.45
N SER A 354 -18.12 -9.42 -10.00
CA SER A 354 -17.91 -10.71 -9.36
C SER A 354 -16.78 -10.71 -8.32
N LEU A 355 -16.10 -9.57 -8.13
CA LEU A 355 -15.07 -9.36 -7.11
C LEU A 355 -14.01 -10.47 -7.07
N LEU A 356 -13.53 -10.89 -8.25
CA LEU A 356 -12.61 -12.03 -8.40
C LEU A 356 -11.38 -11.95 -7.48
N ALA A 357 -10.89 -10.74 -7.20
CA ALA A 357 -9.73 -10.54 -6.34
C ALA A 357 -9.96 -10.99 -4.88
N GLU A 358 -11.20 -10.97 -4.36
CA GLU A 358 -11.49 -11.41 -2.98
C GLU A 358 -11.06 -12.87 -2.71
N LYS A 359 -11.06 -13.72 -3.75
CA LYS A 359 -10.64 -15.12 -3.65
C LYS A 359 -9.14 -15.29 -3.45
N TRP A 360 -8.37 -14.23 -3.69
CA TRP A 360 -6.91 -14.19 -3.56
C TRP A 360 -6.46 -13.50 -2.28
N LEU A 361 -7.30 -12.65 -1.71
CA LEU A 361 -6.95 -11.85 -0.53
C LEU A 361 -7.08 -12.64 0.78
N GLY A 362 -6.31 -12.20 1.77
CA GLY A 362 -6.40 -12.68 3.13
C GLY A 362 -7.77 -12.44 3.74
N LYS A 363 -8.10 -13.26 4.75
CA LYS A 363 -9.44 -13.35 5.35
C LYS A 363 -10.00 -11.98 5.78
N LYS A 364 -9.15 -11.08 6.28
CA LYS A 364 -9.59 -9.75 6.72
C LYS A 364 -9.47 -8.73 5.59
N ASN A 365 -8.36 -8.73 4.83
CA ASN A 365 -8.14 -7.77 3.75
C ASN A 365 -9.26 -7.76 2.69
N LYS A 366 -9.85 -8.92 2.39
CA LYS A 366 -11.00 -8.98 1.47
C LYS A 366 -12.17 -8.10 1.90
N HIS A 367 -12.37 -7.87 3.20
CA HIS A 367 -13.46 -7.02 3.68
C HIS A 367 -13.20 -5.55 3.33
N LEU A 368 -11.98 -5.05 3.56
CA LEU A 368 -11.64 -3.65 3.22
C LEU A 368 -11.69 -3.43 1.70
N TYR A 369 -11.23 -4.40 0.92
CA TYR A 369 -11.41 -4.41 -0.53
C TYR A 369 -12.90 -4.41 -0.94
N HIS A 370 -13.72 -5.26 -0.32
CA HIS A 370 -15.17 -5.35 -0.55
C HIS A 370 -15.86 -4.01 -0.28
N PHE A 371 -15.52 -3.35 0.83
CA PHE A 371 -16.08 -2.05 1.17
C PHE A 371 -15.85 -1.02 0.05
N VAL A 372 -14.63 -0.95 -0.49
CA VAL A 372 -14.31 -0.02 -1.59
C VAL A 372 -15.03 -0.41 -2.87
N ARG A 373 -14.95 -1.69 -3.28
CA ARG A 373 -15.50 -2.15 -4.57
C ARG A 373 -17.03 -2.21 -4.58
N LYS A 374 -17.64 -2.65 -3.49
CA LYS A 374 -19.08 -2.93 -3.41
C LYS A 374 -19.86 -1.84 -2.69
N GLU A 375 -19.50 -1.52 -1.45
CA GLU A 375 -20.28 -0.58 -0.62
C GLU A 375 -20.15 0.86 -1.14
N LEU A 376 -18.94 1.28 -1.51
CA LEU A 376 -18.71 2.61 -2.12
C LEU A 376 -18.93 2.62 -3.64
N GLY A 377 -19.08 1.44 -4.26
CA GLY A 377 -19.27 1.30 -5.71
C GLY A 377 -18.10 1.80 -6.54
N ILE A 378 -16.85 1.67 -6.06
CA ILE A 378 -15.64 2.12 -6.76
C ILE A 378 -15.01 0.94 -7.48
N GLY A 379 -15.36 0.74 -8.75
CA GLY A 379 -14.80 -0.34 -9.57
C GLY A 379 -13.33 -0.14 -9.98
N PRO A 380 -12.64 -1.20 -10.46
CA PRO A 380 -11.35 -1.07 -11.12
C PRO A 380 -11.51 -0.27 -12.42
N ARG A 381 -10.53 0.59 -12.75
CA ARG A 381 -10.60 1.48 -13.92
C ARG A 381 -9.84 0.93 -15.10
N ARG A 382 -10.50 0.86 -16.26
CA ARG A 382 -9.89 0.31 -17.49
C ARG A 382 -9.01 1.33 -18.20
N GLY A 383 -9.45 2.58 -18.25
CA GLY A 383 -8.79 3.67 -18.97
C GLY A 383 -9.66 4.24 -20.09
N ASP A 384 -9.81 5.56 -20.09
CA ASP A 384 -10.74 6.28 -20.97
C ASP A 384 -10.46 6.06 -22.46
N VAL A 385 -9.18 6.02 -22.86
CA VAL A 385 -8.76 5.83 -24.26
C VAL A 385 -9.17 4.44 -24.76
N ARG A 386 -8.98 3.39 -23.93
CA ARG A 386 -9.39 2.02 -24.26
C ARG A 386 -10.90 1.92 -24.45
N LEU A 387 -11.67 2.62 -23.62
CA LEU A 387 -13.12 2.57 -23.63
C LEU A 387 -13.76 3.53 -24.64
N GLY A 388 -13.01 4.49 -25.19
CA GLY A 388 -13.55 5.54 -26.05
C GLY A 388 -14.52 6.49 -25.33
N ARG A 389 -14.49 6.52 -23.99
CA ARG A 389 -15.35 7.38 -23.16
C ARG A 389 -14.69 7.65 -21.81
N HIS A 390 -15.09 8.75 -21.16
CA HIS A 390 -14.60 9.12 -19.83
C HIS A 390 -15.30 8.31 -18.73
N GLU A 391 -14.55 7.58 -17.91
CA GLU A 391 -15.07 6.77 -16.79
C GLU A 391 -15.41 7.62 -15.54
N GLY A 392 -15.18 8.93 -15.57
CA GLY A 392 -15.32 9.86 -14.44
C GLY A 392 -13.96 10.29 -13.89
N SER A 393 -13.91 11.13 -12.85
CA SER A 393 -12.62 11.52 -12.27
C SER A 393 -12.18 10.53 -11.20
N VAL A 394 -10.91 10.12 -11.21
CA VAL A 394 -10.27 9.39 -10.09
C VAL A 394 -10.44 10.16 -8.77
N SER A 395 -10.44 11.50 -8.82
CA SER A 395 -10.64 12.32 -7.62
C SER A 395 -12.00 12.10 -6.98
N ILE A 396 -13.06 11.85 -7.75
CA ILE A 396 -14.40 11.59 -7.22
C ILE A 396 -14.41 10.28 -6.43
N ASP A 397 -13.76 9.25 -6.97
CA ASP A 397 -13.66 7.95 -6.30
C ASP A 397 -12.84 8.04 -5.00
N VAL A 398 -11.72 8.77 -5.02
CA VAL A 398 -10.94 9.06 -3.80
C VAL A 398 -11.74 9.89 -2.80
N SER A 399 -12.53 10.87 -3.26
CA SER A 399 -13.41 11.68 -2.39
C SER A 399 -14.46 10.83 -1.68
N LYS A 400 -15.08 9.85 -2.34
CA LYS A 400 -16.01 8.91 -1.68
C LYS A 400 -15.34 8.14 -0.54
N ILE A 401 -14.10 7.67 -0.76
CA ILE A 401 -13.32 7.01 0.30
C ILE A 401 -13.06 8.00 1.44
N TYR A 402 -12.58 9.20 1.14
CA TYR A 402 -12.32 10.24 2.13
C TYR A 402 -13.56 10.62 2.94
N GLU A 403 -14.73 10.73 2.31
CA GLU A 403 -16.01 10.98 2.99
C GLU A 403 -16.38 9.83 3.94
N SER A 404 -16.14 8.57 3.55
CA SER A 404 -16.35 7.40 4.42
C SER A 404 -15.41 7.37 5.63
N VAL A 405 -14.18 7.87 5.46
CA VAL A 405 -13.20 8.04 6.54
C VAL A 405 -13.70 9.12 7.51
N ARG A 406 -14.12 10.27 6.98
CA ARG A 406 -14.59 11.41 7.77
C ARG A 406 -15.88 11.17 8.53
N SER A 407 -16.85 10.51 7.89
CA SER A 407 -18.12 10.15 8.52
C SER A 407 -17.98 9.01 9.54
N GLY A 408 -16.84 8.31 9.52
CA GLY A 408 -16.56 7.14 10.34
C GLY A 408 -17.26 5.87 9.87
N GLU A 409 -17.90 5.87 8.70
CA GLU A 409 -18.51 4.69 8.09
C GLU A 409 -17.47 3.59 7.84
N LEU A 410 -16.33 3.96 7.23
CA LEU A 410 -15.22 3.03 7.01
C LEU A 410 -14.76 2.40 8.33
N TYR A 411 -14.73 3.18 9.41
CA TYR A 411 -14.27 2.69 10.71
C TYR A 411 -15.26 1.72 11.36
N LYS A 412 -16.57 1.96 11.22
CA LYS A 412 -17.59 1.00 11.66
C LYS A 412 -17.42 -0.35 10.96
N PHE A 413 -17.03 -0.31 9.69
CA PHE A 413 -16.75 -1.50 8.90
C PHE A 413 -15.45 -2.19 9.34
N MET A 414 -14.37 -1.42 9.53
CA MET A 414 -13.07 -1.91 10.00
C MET A 414 -13.09 -2.48 11.42
N ASN A 415 -13.95 -1.98 12.33
CA ASN A 415 -14.08 -2.53 13.69
C ASN A 415 -14.48 -4.01 13.72
N ARG A 416 -14.98 -4.57 12.61
CA ARG A 416 -15.28 -6.00 12.48
C ARG A 416 -14.04 -6.83 12.06
N MET A 417 -12.95 -6.17 11.67
CA MET A 417 -11.74 -6.79 11.13
C MET A 417 -10.60 -6.90 12.15
N PHE A 418 -10.44 -5.90 13.01
CA PHE A 418 -9.42 -5.85 14.07
C PHE A 418 -10.00 -6.41 15.35
#